data_AF-A0A2K4FDA8-F1
#
_entry.id   AF-A0A2K4FDA8-F1
#
_cell.length_a   1.000
_cell.length_b   1.000
_cell.length_c   1.000
_cell.angle_alpha   90.00
_cell.angle_beta   90.00
_cell.angle_gamma   90.00
#
_symmetry.space_group_name_H-M   'P 1'
#
loop_
_entity.id
_entity.type
_entity.pdbx_description
1 polymer ?
#
loop_
_entity_poly.entity_id
_entity_poly.type
_entity_poly.pdbx_seq_one_letter_code
_entity_poly.pdbx_strand_id
1 'polypeptide(L)'
;MKIIAYIILFLAFLGWSMLTIKYLPSQISDVKNNRHPFDERQQYMFVEIMAKSFYTIVTLMLMTTVMKMLGLFNTYTPIRQFAEHNFELIMLVIALISFISNYILTKRKYTSKEQ
;
A
#
# COMPACT_ATOMS: atom_id res chain seq x y z
N MET A 1 14.47 -28.18 0.86
CA MET A 1 13.73 -27.32 -0.10
C MET A 1 13.01 -26.14 0.57
N LYS A 2 12.30 -26.30 1.70
CA LYS A 2 11.64 -25.16 2.39
C LYS A 2 12.61 -24.08 2.92
N ILE A 3 13.78 -24.47 3.39
CA ILE A 3 14.83 -23.55 3.88
C ILE A 3 15.27 -22.55 2.80
N ILE A 4 15.41 -23.01 1.54
CA ILE A 4 15.75 -22.13 0.41
C ILE A 4 14.65 -21.09 0.18
N ALA A 5 13.37 -21.47 0.29
CA ALA A 5 12.26 -20.52 0.16
C ALA A 5 12.28 -19.44 1.26
N TYR A 6 12.59 -19.82 2.51
CA TYR A 6 12.74 -18.85 3.60
C TYR A 6 13.93 -17.91 3.39
N ILE A 7 15.05 -18.42 2.86
CA ILE A 7 16.21 -17.59 2.51
C ILE A 7 15.85 -16.58 1.41
N ILE A 8 15.12 -17.01 0.38
CA ILE A 8 14.64 -16.11 -0.68
C ILE A 8 13.71 -15.04 -0.12
N LEU A 9 12.78 -15.42 0.76
CA LEU A 9 11.85 -14.47 1.39
C LEU A 9 12.59 -13.46 2.28
N PHE A 10 13.62 -13.91 3.00
CA PHE A 10 14.46 -13.04 3.82
C PHE A 10 15.26 -12.04 2.95
N LEU A 11 15.85 -12.51 1.85
CA LEU A 11 16.55 -11.64 0.89
C LEU A 11 15.61 -10.64 0.24
N ALA A 12 14.39 -11.06 -0.11
CA ALA A 12 13.36 -10.17 -0.64
C ALA A 12 12.96 -9.09 0.39
N PHE A 13 12.85 -9.45 1.68
CA PHE A 13 12.58 -8.50 2.75
C PHE A 13 13.71 -7.48 2.92
N LEU A 14 14.98 -7.91 2.89
CA LEU A 14 16.13 -7.02 2.94
C LEU A 14 16.18 -6.08 1.73
N GLY A 15 15.95 -6.62 0.52
CA GLY A 15 15.88 -5.84 -0.71
C GLY A 15 14.76 -4.79 -0.67
N TRP A 16 13.59 -5.18 -0.17
CA TRP A 16 12.47 -4.26 0.04
C TRP A 16 12.82 -3.16 1.04
N SER A 17 13.44 -3.49 2.16
CA SER A 17 13.89 -2.51 3.16
C SER A 17 14.85 -1.48 2.54
N MET A 18 15.85 -1.92 1.77
CA MET A 18 16.76 -1.02 1.07
C MET A 18 16.05 -0.11 0.06
N LEU A 19 15.09 -0.65 -0.70
CA LEU A 19 14.26 0.15 -1.61
C LEU A 19 13.46 1.21 -0.84
N THR A 20 12.83 0.84 0.28
CA THR A 20 12.03 1.78 1.06
C THR A 20 12.88 2.92 1.62
N ILE A 21 14.09 2.67 2.11
CA ILE A 21 14.99 3.72 2.61
C ILE A 21 15.40 4.70 1.50
N LYS A 22 15.57 4.21 0.27
CA LYS A 22 16.00 5.03 -0.86
C LYS A 22 14.88 5.87 -1.47
N TYR A 23 13.67 5.30 -1.55
CA TYR A 23 12.56 5.89 -2.30
C TYR A 23 11.46 6.52 -1.43
N LEU A 24 11.38 6.20 -0.12
CA LEU A 24 10.48 6.91 0.78
C LEU A 24 11.16 8.17 1.35
N PRO A 25 10.40 9.25 1.53
CA PRO A 25 10.89 10.42 2.25
C PRO A 25 11.19 10.06 3.71
N SER A 26 12.18 10.74 4.29
CA SER A 26 12.62 10.55 5.68
C SER A 26 11.50 10.69 6.71
N GLN A 27 10.47 11.50 6.41
CA GLN A 27 9.27 11.63 7.25
C GLN A 27 8.50 10.32 7.44
N ILE A 28 8.65 9.36 6.51
CA ILE A 28 7.97 8.06 6.55
C ILE A 28 8.96 6.94 6.92
N SER A 29 10.22 7.06 6.52
CA SER A 29 11.23 6.01 6.75
C SER A 29 12.00 6.15 8.06
N ASP A 30 11.84 7.24 8.83
CA ASP A 30 12.56 7.56 10.08
C ASP A 30 14.10 7.53 9.96
N VAL A 31 14.62 7.43 8.74
CA VAL A 31 16.06 7.49 8.44
C VAL A 31 16.43 8.93 8.12
N LYS A 32 17.21 9.55 9.01
CA LYS A 32 17.73 10.92 8.84
C LYS A 32 18.79 10.95 7.73
N ASN A 33 18.35 11.03 6.48
CA ASN A 33 19.22 11.18 5.34
C ASN A 33 19.34 12.66 4.93
N ASN A 34 20.49 13.27 5.20
CA ASN A 34 20.77 14.69 4.90
C ASN A 34 20.88 15.01 3.40
N ARG A 35 20.74 14.02 2.51
CA ARG A 35 20.79 14.18 1.04
C ARG A 35 19.53 13.63 0.37
N HIS A 36 18.35 14.02 0.84
CA HIS A 36 17.11 13.62 0.16
C HIS A 36 16.87 14.45 -1.10
N PRO A 37 16.48 13.81 -2.24
CA PRO A 37 16.11 14.51 -3.46
C PRO A 37 14.70 15.12 -3.42
N PHE A 38 13.97 14.96 -2.30
CA PHE A 38 12.58 15.41 -2.17
C PHE A 38 12.50 16.74 -1.45
N ASP A 39 11.91 17.72 -2.13
CA ASP A 39 11.53 19.01 -1.57
C ASP A 39 10.40 18.84 -0.52
N GLU A 40 10.26 19.77 0.43
CA GLU A 40 9.29 19.68 1.53
C GLU A 40 7.86 19.44 1.01
N ARG A 41 7.47 20.13 -0.07
CA ARG A 41 6.16 19.98 -0.73
C ARG A 41 5.93 18.55 -1.25
N GLN A 42 6.98 17.92 -1.80
CA GLN A 42 6.89 16.53 -2.29
C GLN A 42 6.80 15.53 -1.14
N GLN A 43 7.47 15.80 -0.02
CA GLN A 43 7.39 14.96 1.18
C GLN A 43 5.98 14.96 1.75
N TYR A 44 5.38 16.15 1.95
CA TYR A 44 3.98 16.27 2.41
C TYR A 44 2.99 15.59 1.47
N MET A 45 3.19 15.74 0.16
CA MET A 45 2.36 15.07 -0.85
C MET A 45 2.47 13.55 -0.74
N PHE A 46 3.67 13.00 -0.59
CA PHE A 46 3.88 11.55 -0.42
C PHE A 46 3.25 11.02 0.86
N VAL A 47 3.40 11.74 1.98
CA VAL A 47 2.76 11.38 3.26
C VAL A 47 1.25 11.37 3.11
N GLU A 48 0.65 12.39 2.47
CA GLU A 48 -0.79 12.46 2.23
C GLU A 48 -1.29 11.28 1.39
N ILE A 49 -0.56 10.92 0.33
CA ILE A 49 -0.90 9.79 -0.55
C ILE A 49 -0.81 8.46 0.21
N MET A 50 0.27 8.25 0.96
CA MET A 50 0.46 7.05 1.77
C MET A 50 -0.63 6.91 2.83
N ALA A 51 -0.93 7.99 3.56
CA ALA A 51 -1.96 7.98 4.61
C ALA A 51 -3.36 7.69 4.04
N LYS A 52 -3.75 8.35 2.94
CA LYS A 52 -5.04 8.09 2.27
C LYS A 52 -5.14 6.67 1.74
N SER A 53 -4.06 6.14 1.17
CA SER A 53 -4.04 4.78 0.62
C SER A 53 -4.10 3.74 1.75
N PHE A 54 -3.37 3.96 2.84
CA PHE A 54 -3.44 3.13 4.03
C PHE A 54 -4.84 3.12 4.65
N TYR A 55 -5.47 4.30 4.79
CA TYR A 55 -6.85 4.42 5.27
C TYR A 55 -7.82 3.61 4.41
N THR A 56 -7.73 3.71 3.08
CA THR A 56 -8.57 2.93 2.16
C THR A 56 -8.39 1.42 2.35
N ILE A 57 -7.14 0.96 2.43
CA ILE A 57 -6.82 -0.46 2.60
C ILE A 57 -7.39 -0.98 3.92
N VAL A 58 -7.12 -0.28 5.03
CA VAL A 58 -7.62 -0.67 6.36
C VAL A 58 -9.15 -0.69 6.38
N THR A 59 -9.79 0.31 5.80
CA THR A 59 -11.26 0.38 5.72
C THR A 59 -11.83 -0.80 4.94
N LEU A 60 -11.25 -1.14 3.79
CA LEU A 60 -11.69 -2.29 2.99
C LEU A 60 -11.47 -3.61 3.74
N MET A 61 -10.32 -3.78 4.38
CA MET A 61 -10.05 -4.98 5.19
C MET A 61 -11.07 -5.13 6.30
N LEU A 62 -11.31 -4.08 7.08
CA LEU A 62 -12.33 -4.09 8.15
C LEU A 62 -13.71 -4.42 7.59
N MET A 63 -14.11 -3.80 6.48
CA MET A 63 -15.41 -4.06 5.86
C MET A 63 -15.55 -5.52 5.44
N THR A 64 -14.53 -6.08 4.76
CA THR A 64 -14.54 -7.48 4.34
C THR A 64 -14.58 -8.44 5.53
N THR A 65 -13.88 -8.12 6.63
CA THR A 65 -13.92 -8.90 7.87
C THR A 65 -15.32 -8.87 8.50
N VAL A 66 -15.94 -7.70 8.62
CA VAL A 66 -17.31 -7.58 9.17
C VAL A 66 -18.31 -8.34 8.31
N MET A 67 -18.24 -8.23 6.98
CA MET A 67 -19.12 -8.97 6.09
C MET A 67 -18.95 -10.49 6.20
N LYS A 68 -17.72 -10.97 6.40
CA LYS A 68 -17.44 -12.39 6.68
C LYS A 68 -18.07 -12.82 8.02
N MET A 69 -17.95 -12.01 9.07
CA MET A 69 -18.57 -12.31 10.38
C MET A 69 -20.09 -12.37 10.32
N LEU A 70 -20.72 -11.50 9.53
CA LEU A 70 -22.18 -11.46 9.36
C LEU A 70 -22.72 -12.57 8.44
N GLY A 71 -21.85 -13.39 7.85
CA GLY A 71 -22.27 -14.46 6.94
C GLY A 71 -22.88 -13.96 5.63
N LEU A 72 -22.69 -12.68 5.28
CA LEU A 72 -23.29 -12.05 4.08
C LEU A 72 -22.83 -12.71 2.77
N PHE A 73 -21.70 -13.42 2.82
CA PHE A 73 -21.12 -14.09 1.67
C PHE A 73 -21.32 -15.61 1.68
N ASN A 74 -22.24 -16.19 2.46
CA ASN A 74 -22.31 -17.65 2.65
C ASN A 74 -22.66 -18.49 1.39
N THR A 75 -22.91 -17.87 0.25
CA THR A 75 -23.15 -18.54 -1.03
C THR A 75 -21.85 -19.05 -1.64
N TYR A 76 -21.81 -20.34 -1.99
CA TYR A 76 -20.68 -20.94 -2.71
C TYR A 76 -20.74 -20.55 -4.19
N THR A 77 -19.84 -19.65 -4.61
CA THR A 77 -19.63 -19.31 -6.02
C THR A 77 -18.16 -19.51 -6.39
N PRO A 78 -17.84 -19.95 -7.62
CA PRO A 78 -16.46 -20.15 -8.07
C PRO A 78 -15.59 -18.87 -7.94
N ILE A 79 -16.21 -17.71 -8.16
CA ILE A 79 -15.59 -16.39 -8.03
C ILE A 79 -15.17 -16.13 -6.58
N ARG A 80 -16.01 -16.51 -5.60
CA ARG A 80 -15.70 -16.34 -4.18
C ARG A 80 -14.53 -17.23 -3.76
N GLN A 81 -14.50 -18.48 -4.20
CA GLN A 81 -13.39 -19.38 -3.89
C GLN A 81 -12.06 -18.86 -4.44
N PHE A 82 -12.07 -18.32 -5.66
CA PHE A 82 -10.92 -17.64 -6.23
C PHE A 82 -10.49 -16.42 -5.40
N ALA A 83 -11.45 -15.59 -4.98
CA ALA A 83 -11.18 -14.39 -4.19
C ALA A 83 -10.64 -14.69 -2.78
N GLU A 84 -11.11 -15.76 -2.14
CA GLU A 84 -10.62 -16.19 -0.83
C GLU A 84 -9.21 -16.80 -0.94
N HIS A 85 -8.93 -17.57 -1.99
CA HIS A 85 -7.61 -18.17 -2.20
C HIS A 85 -6.54 -17.14 -2.61
N ASN A 86 -6.94 -16.06 -3.30
CA ASN A 86 -6.01 -15.04 -3.81
C ASN A 86 -6.22 -13.68 -3.12
N PHE A 87 -6.72 -13.68 -1.88
CA PHE A 87 -7.10 -12.46 -1.18
C PHE A 87 -5.93 -11.47 -1.04
N GLU A 88 -4.74 -11.97 -0.71
CA GLU A 88 -3.53 -11.15 -0.56
C GLU A 88 -3.16 -10.46 -1.88
N LEU A 89 -3.24 -11.17 -3.01
CA LEU A 89 -2.96 -10.61 -4.33
C LEU A 89 -4.00 -9.55 -4.72
N ILE A 90 -5.28 -9.81 -4.46
CA ILE A 90 -6.37 -8.87 -4.73
C ILE A 90 -6.17 -7.59 -3.90
N MET A 91 -5.83 -7.73 -2.62
CA MET A 91 -5.55 -6.58 -1.75
C MET A 91 -4.33 -5.79 -2.21
N LEU A 92 -3.28 -6.45 -2.73
CA LEU A 92 -2.11 -5.78 -3.29
C LEU A 92 -2.47 -4.98 -4.55
N VAL A 93 -3.29 -5.54 -5.43
CA VAL A 93 -3.81 -4.83 -6.62
C VAL A 93 -4.64 -3.62 -6.22
N ILE A 94 -5.55 -3.76 -5.25
CA ILE A 94 -6.36 -2.66 -4.72
C ILE A 94 -5.47 -1.57 -4.09
N ALA A 95 -4.45 -1.96 -3.33
CA ALA A 95 -3.49 -1.04 -2.73
C ALA A 95 -2.76 -0.22 -3.80
N LEU A 96 -2.31 -0.87 -4.88
CA LEU A 96 -1.63 -0.23 -6.00
C LEU A 96 -2.55 0.75 -6.74
N ILE A 97 -3.80 0.36 -7.02
CA ILE A 97 -4.81 1.24 -7.62
C ILE A 97 -5.07 2.44 -6.71
N SER A 98 -5.29 2.20 -5.41
CA SER A 98 -5.53 3.28 -4.44
C SER A 98 -4.35 4.25 -4.38
N PHE A 99 -3.12 3.75 -4.42
CA PHE A 99 -1.92 4.58 -4.42
C PHE A 99 -1.84 5.46 -5.66
N ILE A 100 -2.08 4.90 -6.86
CA ILE A 100 -2.10 5.65 -8.12
C ILE A 100 -3.22 6.69 -8.14
N SER A 101 -4.44 6.31 -7.75
CA SER A 101 -5.58 7.24 -7.69
C SER A 101 -5.32 8.40 -6.72
N ASN A 102 -4.81 8.09 -5.52
CA ASN A 102 -4.45 9.12 -4.55
C ASN A 102 -3.30 10.01 -5.04
N TYR A 103 -2.32 9.46 -5.76
CA TYR A 103 -1.27 10.25 -6.39
C TYR A 103 -1.84 11.25 -7.40
N ILE A 104 -2.74 10.82 -8.30
CA ILE A 104 -3.36 11.70 -9.30
C ILE A 104 -4.18 12.81 -8.62
N LEU A 105 -5.04 12.46 -7.66
CA LEU A 105 -5.89 13.41 -6.94
C LEU A 105 -5.07 14.43 -6.15
N THR A 106 -4.05 13.95 -5.46
CA THR A 106 -3.18 14.81 -4.64
C THR A 106 -2.33 15.70 -5.55
N LYS A 107 -1.80 15.17 -6.67
CA LYS A 107 -1.08 15.98 -7.66
C LYS A 107 -1.94 17.14 -8.16
N ARG A 108 -3.19 16.86 -8.54
CA ARG A 108 -4.15 17.90 -8.96
C ARG A 108 -4.38 18.95 -7.87
N LYS A 109 -4.54 18.54 -6.61
CA LYS A 109 -4.72 19.44 -5.47
C LYS A 109 -3.52 20.37 -5.25
N TYR A 110 -2.29 19.87 -5.37
CA TYR A 110 -1.11 20.71 -5.21
C TYR A 110 -0.82 21.56 -6.45
N THR A 111 -1.13 21.12 -7.67
CA THR A 111 -1.01 21.95 -8.90
C THR A 111 -2.09 23.03 -9.00
N SER A 112 -3.30 22.79 -8.48
CA SER A 112 -4.41 23.76 -8.54
C SER A 112 -4.28 24.95 -7.58
N LYS A 113 -3.39 24.90 -6.59
CA LYS A 113 -3.14 26.02 -5.66
C LYS A 113 -2.25 27.11 -6.25
N GLU A 114 -1.89 27.03 -7.53
CA GLU A 114 -1.13 28.04 -8.27
C GLU A 114 -2.01 29.00 -9.09
N GLN A 115 -3.32 29.06 -8.85
CA GLN A 115 -4.22 30.09 -9.40
C GLN A 115 -4.92 30.87 -8.29
#